data_AF-A0A355G6S0-F1
#
_entry.id   AF-A0A355G6S0-F1
#
_cell.length_a   1.000
_cell.length_b   1.000
_cell.length_c   1.000
_cell.angle_alpha   90.00
_cell.angle_beta   90.00
_cell.angle_gamma   90.00
#
_symmetry.space_group_name_H-M   'P 1'
#
loop_
_entity.id
_entity.type
_entity.pdbx_description
1 polymer ?
#
loop_
_entity_poly.entity_id
_entity_poly.type
_entity_poly.pdbx_seq_one_letter_code
_entity_poly.pdbx_strand_id
1 'polypeptide(L)'
;IKRPDIDRVIEQDLSLMYELATMIERHFPDAEVFDPTGLVNQFSRTIHRELQFSREARSTDEFCRLFQDDATLYVPKIYREMTQGDVITMEF
;
A
#
# COMPACT_ATOMS: atom_id res chain seq x y z
N ILE A 1 6.03 -2.53 11.90
CA ILE A 1 6.97 -1.37 11.88
C ILE A 1 7.43 -1.20 10.43
N LYS A 2 7.37 0.01 9.86
CA LYS A 2 7.90 0.26 8.52
C LYS A 2 9.41 0.20 8.53
N ARG A 3 9.96 -0.17 7.38
CA ARG A 3 11.39 -0.07 7.15
C ARG A 3 11.80 1.42 7.15
N PRO A 4 12.91 1.80 7.81
CA PRO A 4 13.47 3.14 7.69
C PRO A 4 13.72 3.51 6.22
N ASP A 5 13.53 4.78 5.87
CA ASP A 5 13.75 5.35 4.54
C ASP A 5 12.94 4.71 3.40
N ILE A 6 11.85 4.00 3.71
CA ILE A 6 11.07 3.26 2.70
C ILE A 6 10.49 4.18 1.63
N ASP A 7 10.07 5.39 1.99
CA ASP A 7 9.53 6.36 1.04
C ASP A 7 10.57 6.72 -0.02
N ARG A 8 11.82 6.98 0.39
CA ARG A 8 12.92 7.30 -0.55
C ARG A 8 13.21 6.14 -1.49
N VAL A 9 13.19 4.90 -0.98
CA VAL A 9 13.42 3.71 -1.82
C VAL A 9 12.31 3.56 -2.84
N ILE A 10 11.05 3.74 -2.42
CA ILE A 10 9.89 3.65 -3.32
C ILE A 10 9.92 4.71 -4.41
N GLU A 11 10.24 5.96 -4.08
CA GLU A 11 10.36 7.02 -5.09
C GLU A 11 11.45 6.72 -6.13
N GLN A 12 12.59 6.17 -5.69
CA GLN A 12 13.67 5.77 -6.60
C GLN A 12 13.24 4.64 -7.54
N ASP A 13 12.60 3.61 -6.99
CA ASP A 13 12.12 2.47 -7.77
C ASP A 13 11.03 2.87 -8.75
N LEU A 14 10.06 3.71 -8.31
CA LEU A 14 8.99 4.21 -9.18
C LEU A 14 9.56 5.07 -10.32
N SER A 15 10.52 5.95 -10.04
CA SER A 15 11.18 6.75 -11.08
C SER A 15 11.81 5.86 -12.15
N LEU A 16 12.57 4.83 -11.74
CA LEU A 16 13.17 3.89 -12.67
C LEU A 16 12.11 3.12 -13.48
N MET A 17 11.03 2.69 -12.83
CA MET A 17 9.91 2.01 -13.52
C MET A 17 9.25 2.90 -14.57
N TYR A 18 9.06 4.19 -14.28
CA TYR A 18 8.51 5.15 -15.26
C TYR A 18 9.44 5.35 -16.46
N GLU A 19 10.75 5.46 -16.22
CA GLU A 19 11.73 5.55 -17.29
C GLU A 19 11.68 4.31 -18.20
N LEU A 20 11.64 3.12 -17.60
CA LEU A 20 11.54 1.86 -18.34
C LEU A 20 10.22 1.73 -19.10
N ALA A 21 9.09 2.05 -18.48
CA ALA A 21 7.77 2.04 -19.12
C ALA A 21 7.74 2.98 -20.33
N THR A 22 8.27 4.19 -20.19
CA THR A 22 8.38 5.16 -21.28
C THR A 22 9.31 4.66 -22.39
N MET A 23 10.40 3.98 -22.05
CA MET A 23 11.28 3.36 -23.04
C MET A 23 10.58 2.22 -23.80
N ILE A 24 9.80 1.39 -23.11
CA ILE A 24 9.05 0.28 -23.72
C ILE A 24 8.07 0.82 -24.75
N GLU A 25 7.24 1.80 -24.38
CA GLU A 25 6.26 2.40 -25.29
C GLU A 25 6.92 3.04 -26.52
N ARG A 26 8.11 3.64 -26.37
CA ARG A 26 8.84 4.26 -27.49
C ARG A 26 9.47 3.26 -28.46
N HIS A 27 9.95 2.12 -27.96
CA HIS A 27 10.71 1.16 -28.79
C HIS A 27 9.86 -0.03 -29.27
N PHE A 28 8.74 -0.29 -28.62
CA PHE A 28 7.84 -1.40 -28.94
C PHE A 28 6.41 -0.87 -29.09
N PRO A 29 6.00 -0.42 -30.30
CA PRO A 29 4.66 0.11 -30.53
C PRO A 29 3.54 -0.87 -30.14
N ASP A 30 3.76 -2.17 -30.34
CA ASP A 30 2.82 -3.22 -29.93
C ASP A 30 2.61 -3.28 -28.41
N ALA A 31 3.49 -2.65 -27.62
CA ALA A 31 3.38 -2.60 -26.17
C ALA A 31 2.30 -1.61 -25.69
N GLU A 32 1.79 -0.71 -26.55
CA GLU A 32 0.74 0.26 -26.22
C GLU A 32 -0.51 -0.41 -25.64
N VAL A 33 -0.86 -1.61 -26.12
CA VAL A 33 -2.01 -2.40 -25.64
C VAL A 33 -1.88 -2.77 -24.15
N PHE A 34 -0.66 -2.82 -23.62
CA PHE A 34 -0.40 -3.15 -22.21
C PHE A 34 -0.38 -1.92 -21.30
N ASP A 35 -0.41 -0.71 -21.85
CA ASP A 35 -0.30 0.57 -21.12
C ASP A 35 0.77 0.54 -20.01
N PRO A 36 2.07 0.33 -20.34
CA PRO A 36 3.13 0.20 -19.35
C PRO A 36 3.19 1.38 -18.39
N THR A 37 3.05 2.62 -18.88
CA THR A 37 3.06 3.81 -18.01
C THR A 37 1.81 3.86 -17.12
N GLY A 38 0.63 3.49 -17.62
CA GLY A 38 -0.58 3.33 -16.82
C GLY A 38 -0.45 2.28 -15.73
N LEU A 39 0.21 1.16 -16.01
CA LEU A 39 0.50 0.13 -15.01
C LEU A 39 1.39 0.67 -13.88
N VAL A 40 2.46 1.39 -14.21
CA VAL A 40 3.34 2.03 -13.21
C VAL A 40 2.57 3.08 -12.40
N ASN A 41 1.69 3.86 -13.04
CA ASN A 41 0.81 4.82 -12.37
C ASN A 41 -0.11 4.14 -11.34
N GLN A 42 -0.73 3.03 -11.71
CA GLN A 42 -1.60 2.27 -10.79
C GLN A 42 -0.77 1.68 -9.64
N PHE A 43 0.41 1.16 -9.95
CA PHE A 43 1.31 0.59 -8.95
C PHE A 43 1.77 1.64 -7.94
N SER A 44 2.20 2.82 -8.40
CA SER A 44 2.54 3.97 -7.54
C SER A 44 1.42 4.29 -6.55
N ARG A 45 0.19 4.48 -7.05
CA ARG A 45 -0.97 4.77 -6.19
C ARG A 45 -1.22 3.67 -5.16
N THR A 46 -1.04 2.41 -5.57
CA THR A 46 -1.27 1.26 -4.70
C THR A 46 -0.21 1.19 -3.61
N ILE A 47 1.07 1.28 -3.95
CA ILE A 47 2.15 1.13 -2.96
C ILE A 47 2.14 2.27 -1.92
N HIS A 48 1.88 3.51 -2.32
CA HIS A 48 1.75 4.62 -1.37
C HIS A 48 0.57 4.43 -0.40
N ARG A 49 -0.50 3.77 -0.85
CA ARG A 49 -1.65 3.48 -0.01
C ARG A 49 -1.37 2.38 1.01
N GLU A 50 -0.62 1.36 0.62
CA GLU A 50 -0.20 0.26 1.51
C GLU A 50 0.75 0.77 2.62
N LEU A 51 1.52 1.82 2.37
CA LEU A 51 2.35 2.46 3.41
C LEU A 51 1.53 3.24 4.45
N GLN A 52 0.21 3.33 4.36
CA GLN A 52 -0.59 4.12 5.30
C GLN A 52 -1.18 3.24 6.41
N PHE A 53 -0.34 2.89 7.40
CA PHE A 53 -0.75 2.08 8.55
C PHE A 53 -1.86 2.71 9.39
N SER A 54 -2.00 4.03 9.37
CA SER A 54 -3.13 4.72 10.00
C SER A 54 -4.47 4.39 9.33
N ARG A 55 -4.49 4.15 8.02
CA ARG A 55 -5.69 3.68 7.30
C ARG A 55 -6.01 2.26 7.68
N GLU A 56 -5.00 1.39 7.73
CA GLU A 56 -5.15 -0.01 8.14
C GLU A 56 -5.71 -0.11 9.57
N ALA A 57 -5.11 0.59 10.53
CA ALA A 57 -5.59 0.64 11.91
C ALA A 57 -7.06 1.10 12.01
N ARG A 58 -7.42 2.14 11.25
CA ARG A 58 -8.81 2.63 11.21
C ARG A 58 -9.76 1.61 10.62
N SER A 59 -9.37 0.95 9.53
CA SER A 59 -10.17 -0.10 8.90
C SER A 59 -10.35 -1.27 9.85
N THR A 60 -9.31 -1.73 10.54
CA THR A 60 -9.40 -2.83 11.52
C THR A 60 -10.36 -2.48 12.67
N ASP A 61 -10.31 -1.26 13.22
CA ASP A 61 -11.26 -0.81 14.24
C ASP A 61 -12.70 -0.80 13.72
N GLU A 62 -12.91 -0.40 12.47
CA GLU A 62 -14.23 -0.42 11.84
C GLU A 62 -14.74 -1.85 11.64
N PHE A 63 -13.88 -2.77 11.21
CA PHE A 63 -14.21 -4.20 11.10
C PHE A 63 -14.56 -4.78 12.47
N CYS A 64 -13.76 -4.51 13.50
CA CYS A 64 -14.04 -4.97 14.87
C CYS A 64 -15.44 -4.52 15.33
N ARG A 65 -15.82 -3.27 15.07
CA ARG A 65 -17.16 -2.75 15.37
C ARG A 65 -18.26 -3.43 14.55
N LEU A 66 -18.05 -3.64 13.24
CA LEU A 66 -19.06 -4.20 12.34
C LEU A 66 -19.36 -5.68 12.64
N PHE A 67 -18.35 -6.42 13.12
CA PHE A 67 -18.43 -7.86 13.34
C PHE A 67 -18.39 -8.26 14.83
N GLN A 68 -18.62 -7.32 15.75
CA GLN A 68 -18.59 -7.57 17.19
C GLN A 68 -19.54 -8.69 17.66
N ASP A 69 -20.63 -8.94 16.92
CA ASP A 69 -21.66 -9.94 17.22
C ASP A 69 -21.55 -11.21 16.34
N ASP A 70 -20.54 -11.29 15.48
CA ASP A 70 -20.32 -12.43 14.58
C ASP A 70 -19.38 -13.43 15.24
N ALA A 71 -19.91 -14.59 15.67
CA ALA A 71 -19.12 -15.64 16.32
C ALA A 71 -18.17 -16.39 15.36
N THR A 72 -18.23 -16.13 14.05
CA THR A 72 -17.41 -16.81 13.03
C THR A 72 -16.15 -16.02 12.65
N LEU A 73 -16.05 -14.76 13.06
CA LEU A 73 -14.96 -13.86 12.74
C LEU A 73 -14.35 -13.28 14.01
N TYR A 74 -13.02 -13.33 14.10
CA TYR A 74 -12.27 -12.63 15.13
C TYR A 74 -11.46 -11.50 14.48
N VAL A 75 -11.55 -10.30 15.05
CA VAL A 75 -10.77 -9.13 14.62
C VAL A 75 -9.91 -8.67 15.80
N PRO A 76 -8.57 -8.66 15.68
CA PRO A 76 -7.70 -8.29 16.78
C PRO A 76 -7.87 -6.82 17.14
N LYS A 77 -7.82 -6.50 18.44
CA LYS A 77 -7.89 -5.11 18.91
C LYS A 77 -6.63 -4.34 18.51
N ILE A 78 -6.79 -3.10 18.03
CA ILE A 78 -5.68 -2.17 17.83
C ILE A 78 -5.37 -1.43 19.13
N TYR A 79 -4.09 -1.43 19.54
CA TYR A 79 -3.59 -0.59 20.63
C TYR A 79 -3.20 0.78 20.09
N ARG A 80 -4.13 1.75 20.16
CA ARG A 80 -3.96 3.09 19.57
C ARG A 80 -2.82 3.88 20.22
N GLU A 81 -2.61 3.69 21.52
CA GLU A 81 -1.52 4.26 22.29
C GLU A 81 -0.13 3.83 21.80
N MET A 82 -0.03 2.65 21.15
CA MET A 82 1.19 2.10 20.57
C MET A 82 1.18 2.10 19.03
N THR A 83 0.19 2.74 18.41
CA THR A 83 0.02 2.80 16.95
C THR A 83 0.20 4.24 16.49
N GLN A 84 1.35 4.56 15.89
CA GLN A 84 1.66 5.89 15.38
C GLN A 84 2.57 5.80 14.15
N GLY A 85 2.27 6.64 13.15
CA GLY A 85 3.08 6.80 11.94
C GLY A 85 3.40 5.49 11.24
N ASP A 86 4.60 4.97 11.52
CA ASP A 86 5.21 3.81 10.90
C ASP A 86 5.02 2.50 11.69
N VAL A 87 4.19 2.50 12.72
CA VAL A 87 3.93 1.32 13.56
C VAL A 87 2.43 1.14 13.78
N ILE A 88 1.97 -0.10 13.59
CA ILE A 88 0.67 -0.59 14.02
C ILE A 88 0.91 -1.71 15.05
N THR A 89 0.21 -1.65 16.16
CA THR A 89 0.30 -2.61 17.26
C THR A 89 -1.09 -3.18 17.53
N MET A 90 -1.19 -4.51 17.57
CA MET A 90 -2.45 -5.23 17.71
C MET A 90 -2.35 -6.36 18.74
N GLU A 91 -3.51 -6.79 19.24
CA GLU A 91 -3.68 -7.97 20.08
C GLU A 91 -3.17 -9.24 19.37
N PHE A 92 -2.58 -10.16 20.13
CA PHE A 92 -2.01 -11.42 19.65
C PHE A 92 -2.88 -12.60 20.05
#